data_AF-A0A2D6E3U8-F1
#
_entry.id   AF-A0A2D6E3U8-F1
#
_cell.length_a   1.000
_cell.length_b   1.000
_cell.length_c   1.000
_cell.angle_alpha   90.00
_cell.angle_beta   90.00
_cell.angle_gamma   90.00
#
_symmetry.space_group_name_H-M   'P 1'
#
loop_
_entity.id
_entity.type
_entity.pdbx_description
1 polymer ?
#
loop_
_entity_poly.entity_id
_entity_poly.type
_entity_poly.pdbx_seq_one_letter_code
_entity_poly.pdbx_strand_id
1 'polypeptide(L)'
;MIQFYKPNPKTTGSACSFWSNYDGSIMASLIKQASWDSKTKKGSFAKNKDNPNKRVIIKLNPTEVGGLIDTIETNREFSNYHNSQNQTLQIKFAPYLRNDEQVGFSFSVYKQDKEDSNNKASYVIGFTFNEARYLKEFLIYVLRKIFEKEHEAHQKDQKEKIKEIMKKKRSEEKVREAQSGEVRSAASEEEDLW
;
A
#
# COMPACT_ATOMS: atom_id res chain seq x y z
N MET A 1 10.93 5.58 4.66
CA MET A 1 10.12 6.76 4.28
C MET A 1 10.97 7.65 3.41
N ILE A 2 10.41 8.22 2.35
CA ILE A 2 11.06 9.24 1.51
C ILE A 2 10.21 10.50 1.46
N GLN A 3 10.84 11.65 1.26
CA GLN A 3 10.18 12.95 1.31
C GLN A 3 10.73 13.88 0.22
N PHE A 4 9.86 14.65 -0.39
CA PHE A 4 10.15 15.60 -1.45
C PHE A 4 9.58 16.97 -1.07
N TYR A 5 10.38 18.01 -1.22
CA TYR A 5 10.02 19.37 -0.87
C TYR A 5 10.20 20.27 -2.09
N LYS A 6 9.10 20.87 -2.57
CA LYS A 6 9.12 21.80 -3.70
C LYS A 6 8.51 23.15 -3.31
N PRO A 7 9.11 23.89 -2.35
CA PRO A 7 8.64 25.21 -1.98
C PRO A 7 8.90 26.23 -3.10
N ASN A 8 8.09 27.28 -3.16
CA ASN A 8 8.31 28.40 -4.06
C ASN A 8 7.94 29.75 -3.43
N PRO A 9 8.41 30.88 -3.99
CA PRO A 9 8.10 32.23 -3.49
C PRO A 9 6.62 32.60 -3.54
N LYS A 10 5.84 31.94 -4.41
CA LYS A 10 4.40 32.18 -4.57
C LYS A 10 3.56 31.43 -3.53
N THR A 11 4.19 30.65 -2.63
CA THR A 11 3.49 29.82 -1.64
C THR A 11 2.47 28.85 -2.26
N THR A 12 2.76 28.40 -3.49
CA THR A 12 1.96 27.38 -4.21
C THR A 12 2.67 26.03 -4.25
N GLY A 13 3.82 25.92 -3.59
CA GLY A 13 4.60 24.70 -3.53
C GLY A 13 3.89 23.59 -2.75
N SER A 14 4.38 22.37 -2.93
CA SER A 14 3.89 21.19 -2.22
C SER A 14 5.06 20.39 -1.70
N ALA A 15 4.84 19.68 -0.59
CA ALA A 15 5.71 18.60 -0.16
C ALA A 15 4.96 17.28 -0.25
N CYS A 16 5.69 16.22 -0.55
CA CYS A 16 5.13 14.87 -0.68
C CYS A 16 5.98 13.88 0.10
N SER A 17 5.32 12.91 0.74
CA SER A 17 5.98 11.86 1.49
C SER A 17 5.41 10.51 1.12
N PHE A 18 6.28 9.51 0.99
CA PHE A 18 5.89 8.11 0.81
C PHE A 18 6.47 7.26 1.94
N TRP A 19 5.65 6.38 2.51
CA TRP A 19 6.09 5.44 3.53
C TRP A 19 5.31 4.14 3.45
N SER A 20 5.93 3.06 3.91
CA SER A 20 5.29 1.76 4.10
C SER A 20 4.89 1.62 5.56
N ASN A 21 3.68 1.12 5.80
CA ASN A 21 3.22 0.74 7.13
C ASN A 21 3.63 -0.71 7.45
N TYR A 22 3.52 -1.10 8.72
CA TYR A 22 3.82 -2.46 9.16
C TYR A 22 2.91 -3.51 8.51
N ASP A 23 1.67 -3.15 8.16
CA ASP A 23 0.71 -4.02 7.45
C ASP A 23 1.11 -4.26 5.97
N GLY A 24 2.15 -3.58 5.46
CA GLY A 24 2.57 -3.65 4.06
C GLY A 24 1.86 -2.62 3.17
N SER A 25 0.96 -1.80 3.72
CA SER A 25 0.33 -0.74 2.93
C SER A 25 1.28 0.41 2.63
N ILE A 26 1.23 0.92 1.40
CA ILE A 26 1.98 2.11 0.99
C ILE A 26 1.10 3.32 1.18
N MET A 27 1.61 4.32 1.87
CA MET A 27 0.92 5.58 2.10
C MET A 27 1.66 6.68 1.35
N ALA A 28 0.89 7.58 0.74
CA ALA A 28 1.40 8.82 0.18
C ALA A 28 0.68 10.00 0.83
N SER A 29 1.41 11.08 1.13
CA SER A 29 0.80 12.33 1.58
C SER A 29 1.27 13.50 0.74
N LEU A 30 0.39 14.46 0.48
CA LEU A 30 0.74 15.76 -0.05
C LEU A 30 0.29 16.85 0.91
N ILE A 31 1.12 17.87 1.05
CA ILE A 31 0.86 19.04 1.91
C ILE A 31 1.20 20.33 1.16
N LYS A 32 0.30 21.31 1.21
CA LYS A 32 0.51 22.63 0.60
C LYS A 32 1.47 23.46 1.43
N GLN A 33 2.31 24.24 0.76
CA GLN A 33 3.19 25.20 1.41
C GLN A 33 2.38 26.22 2.22
N ALA A 34 2.85 26.53 3.42
CA ALA A 34 2.20 27.47 4.33
C ALA A 34 2.78 28.88 4.24
N SER A 35 4.09 29.00 4.01
CA SER A 35 4.76 30.30 3.92
C SER A 35 6.05 30.25 3.11
N TRP A 36 6.55 31.43 2.76
CA TRP A 36 7.86 31.65 2.17
C TRP A 36 8.59 32.78 2.90
N ASP A 37 9.83 32.54 3.29
CA ASP A 37 10.74 33.55 3.80
C ASP A 37 11.66 34.03 2.68
N SER A 38 11.45 35.26 2.23
CA SER A 38 12.21 35.89 1.15
C SER A 38 13.68 36.18 1.49
N LYS A 39 14.02 36.31 2.79
CA LYS A 39 15.39 36.57 3.25
C LYS A 39 16.22 35.30 3.21
N THR A 40 15.70 34.22 3.79
CA THR A 40 16.41 32.93 3.85
C THR A 40 16.15 32.02 2.65
N LYS A 41 15.23 32.41 1.76
CA LYS A 41 14.76 31.61 0.61
C LYS A 41 14.23 30.24 1.04
N LYS A 42 13.52 30.19 2.18
CA LYS A 42 12.97 28.96 2.76
C LYS A 42 11.45 28.95 2.71
N GLY A 43 10.88 27.84 2.23
CA GLY A 43 9.45 27.57 2.39
C GLY A 43 9.18 26.73 3.64
N SER A 44 8.02 26.92 4.26
CA SER A 44 7.56 26.11 5.39
C SER A 44 6.26 25.39 5.07
N PHE A 45 6.15 24.16 5.56
CA PHE A 45 4.95 23.31 5.46
C PHE A 45 4.34 22.98 6.83
N ALA A 46 5.05 23.25 7.92
CA ALA A 46 4.72 22.77 9.26
C ALA A 46 3.33 23.21 9.73
N LYS A 47 2.94 24.46 9.46
CA LYS A 47 1.63 25.01 9.85
C LYS A 47 0.44 24.28 9.21
N ASN A 48 0.64 23.62 8.06
CA ASN A 48 -0.41 22.90 7.36
C ASN A 48 -0.45 21.41 7.70
N LYS A 49 0.43 20.92 8.59
CA LYS A 49 0.57 19.48 8.90
C LYS A 49 -0.72 18.88 9.42
N ASP A 50 -1.43 19.63 10.24
CA ASP A 50 -2.66 19.21 10.91
C ASP A 50 -3.91 19.85 10.29
N ASN A 51 -3.77 20.54 9.15
CA ASN A 51 -4.88 21.16 8.44
C ASN A 51 -5.47 20.18 7.40
N PRO A 52 -6.69 19.67 7.60
CA PRO A 52 -7.30 18.66 6.73
C PRO A 52 -7.64 19.19 5.31
N ASN A 53 -7.67 20.51 5.13
CA ASN A 53 -7.94 21.16 3.84
C ASN A 53 -6.65 21.56 3.10
N LYS A 54 -5.49 21.40 3.74
CA LYS A 54 -4.17 21.70 3.17
C LYS A 54 -3.24 20.49 3.16
N ARG A 55 -3.73 19.33 3.60
CA ARG A 55 -3.04 18.04 3.55
C ARG A 55 -3.99 16.94 3.10
N VAL A 56 -3.48 16.03 2.29
CA VAL A 56 -4.17 14.78 1.92
C VAL A 56 -3.24 13.61 2.19
N ILE A 57 -3.82 12.49 2.62
CA ILE A 57 -3.13 11.22 2.79
C ILE A 57 -3.96 10.17 2.03
N ILE A 58 -3.28 9.36 1.23
CA ILE A 58 -3.88 8.28 0.46
C ILE A 58 -3.15 6.98 0.76
N LYS A 59 -3.89 5.87 0.73
CA LYS A 59 -3.35 4.51 0.84
C LYS A 59 -3.31 3.90 -0.55
N LEU A 60 -2.12 3.59 -1.05
CA LEU A 60 -1.92 2.93 -2.33
C LEU A 60 -1.86 1.42 -2.13
N ASN A 61 -2.61 0.68 -2.94
CA ASN A 61 -2.52 -0.77 -3.03
C ASN A 61 -1.33 -1.19 -3.92
N PRO A 62 -0.90 -2.47 -3.89
CA PRO A 62 0.25 -2.92 -4.68
C PRO A 62 0.11 -2.70 -6.20
N THR A 63 -1.09 -2.86 -6.74
CA THR A 63 -1.37 -2.65 -8.17
C THR A 63 -1.24 -1.18 -8.58
N GLU A 64 -1.71 -0.26 -7.74
CA GLU A 64 -1.56 1.18 -7.96
C GLU A 64 -0.09 1.60 -7.92
N VAL A 65 0.68 1.00 -7.02
CA VAL A 65 2.14 1.20 -6.95
C VAL A 65 2.81 0.69 -8.22
N GLY A 66 2.36 -0.46 -8.75
CA GLY A 66 2.75 -0.93 -10.07
C GLY A 66 2.43 0.06 -11.19
N GLY A 67 1.26 0.70 -11.16
CA GLY A 67 0.87 1.75 -12.10
C GLY A 67 1.78 2.99 -12.04
N LEU A 68 2.19 3.41 -10.84
CA LEU A 68 3.18 4.49 -10.66
C LEU A 68 4.53 4.10 -11.28
N ILE A 69 5.00 2.87 -11.07
CA ILE A 69 6.26 2.37 -11.64
C ILE A 69 6.16 2.31 -13.17
N ASP A 70 5.08 1.76 -13.71
CA ASP A 70 4.83 1.67 -15.16
C ASP A 70 4.83 3.04 -15.83
N THR A 71 4.24 4.04 -15.18
CA THR A 71 4.26 5.43 -15.67
C THR A 71 5.68 5.95 -15.81
N ILE A 72 6.55 5.69 -14.84
CA ILE A 72 7.96 6.14 -14.86
C ILE A 72 8.75 5.43 -15.97
N GLU A 73 8.40 4.19 -16.30
CA GLU A 73 9.09 3.38 -17.31
C GLU A 73 8.60 3.63 -18.73
N THR A 74 7.30 3.86 -18.91
CA THR A 74 6.64 3.83 -20.23
C THR A 74 5.97 5.14 -20.60
N ASN A 75 5.98 6.14 -19.70
CA ASN A 75 5.24 7.39 -19.84
C ASN A 75 3.70 7.23 -19.98
N ARG A 76 3.15 6.04 -19.71
CA ARG A 76 1.69 5.84 -19.68
C ARG A 76 1.09 6.50 -18.44
N GLU A 77 -0.02 7.21 -18.62
CA GLU A 77 -0.71 7.84 -17.49
C GLU A 77 -1.35 6.80 -16.58
N PHE A 78 -1.11 6.94 -15.28
CA PHE A 78 -1.87 6.26 -14.24
C PHE A 78 -2.94 7.20 -13.67
N SER A 79 -4.18 6.72 -13.63
CA SER A 79 -5.29 7.41 -12.96
C SER A 79 -6.17 6.39 -12.22
N ASN A 80 -6.53 6.67 -10.98
CA ASN A 80 -7.47 5.86 -10.22
C ASN A 80 -8.34 6.72 -9.28
N TYR A 81 -9.45 6.14 -8.81
CA TYR A 81 -10.36 6.79 -7.89
C TYR A 81 -10.53 5.97 -6.61
N HIS A 82 -10.39 6.62 -5.45
CA HIS A 82 -10.84 6.07 -4.17
C HIS A 82 -12.13 6.76 -3.76
N ASN A 83 -13.17 5.96 -3.57
CA ASN A 83 -14.45 6.44 -3.08
C ASN A 83 -14.62 6.03 -1.62
N SER A 84 -14.86 7.00 -0.75
CA SER A 84 -15.37 6.75 0.61
C SER A 84 -16.81 7.25 0.73
N GLN A 85 -17.42 7.10 1.90
CA GLN A 85 -18.79 7.54 2.15
C GLN A 85 -18.97 9.05 1.90
N ASN A 86 -17.99 9.87 2.30
CA ASN A 86 -18.12 11.33 2.31
C ASN A 86 -17.29 12.04 1.22
N GLN A 87 -16.33 11.34 0.60
CA GLN A 87 -15.41 11.98 -0.35
C GLN A 87 -14.99 11.02 -1.47
N THR A 88 -14.59 11.61 -2.59
CA THR A 88 -13.93 10.95 -3.70
C THR A 88 -12.53 11.55 -3.87
N LEU A 89 -11.53 10.69 -3.99
CA LEU A 89 -10.14 11.05 -4.25
C LEU A 89 -9.76 10.53 -5.64
N GLN A 90 -9.44 11.44 -6.56
CA GLN A 90 -8.84 11.08 -7.84
C GLN A 90 -7.33 11.19 -7.72
N ILE A 91 -6.64 10.09 -7.96
CA ILE A 91 -5.19 9.99 -7.93
C ILE A 91 -4.72 9.93 -9.37
N LYS A 92 -3.79 10.80 -9.75
CA LYS A 92 -3.23 10.82 -11.10
C LYS A 92 -1.71 11.00 -11.05
N PHE A 93 -1.02 10.15 -11.80
CA PHE A 93 0.42 10.20 -12.00
C PHE A 93 0.71 10.15 -13.50
N ALA A 94 1.39 11.17 -14.03
CA ALA A 94 1.56 11.34 -15.47
C ALA A 94 2.87 12.04 -15.81
N PRO A 95 3.40 11.89 -17.04
CA PRO A 95 4.48 12.74 -17.55
C PRO A 95 4.14 14.23 -17.42
N TYR A 96 5.11 15.04 -17.01
CA TYR A 96 4.95 16.48 -16.91
C TYR A 96 5.64 17.16 -18.09
N LEU A 97 4.83 17.75 -18.97
CA LEU A 97 5.26 18.49 -20.14
C LEU A 97 5.31 19.99 -19.82
N ARG A 98 6.39 20.64 -20.24
CA ARG A 98 6.54 22.09 -20.19
C ARG A 98 7.19 22.55 -21.49
N ASN A 99 6.50 23.42 -22.23
CA ASN A 99 6.91 23.85 -23.57
C ASN A 99 7.12 22.65 -24.52
N ASP A 100 6.17 21.72 -24.52
CA ASP A 100 6.20 20.48 -25.32
C ASP A 100 7.33 19.48 -25.03
N GLU A 101 8.23 19.80 -24.08
CA GLU A 101 9.25 18.89 -23.60
C GLU A 101 8.86 18.27 -22.25
N GLN A 102 9.14 16.98 -22.10
CA GLN A 102 8.97 16.32 -20.81
C GLN A 102 10.07 16.79 -19.86
N VAL A 103 9.68 17.42 -18.76
CA VAL A 103 10.60 17.88 -17.71
C VAL A 103 10.60 16.97 -16.48
N GLY A 104 9.74 15.95 -16.48
CA GLY A 104 9.66 14.92 -15.45
C GLY A 104 8.27 14.31 -15.36
N PHE A 105 7.76 14.21 -14.13
CA PHE A 105 6.46 13.61 -13.82
C PHE A 105 5.66 14.48 -12.86
N SER A 106 4.34 14.37 -12.89
CA SER A 106 3.44 15.05 -11.96
C SER A 106 2.63 14.02 -11.19
N PHE A 107 2.57 14.22 -9.88
CA PHE A 107 1.66 13.50 -9.01
C PHE A 107 0.62 14.44 -8.46
N SER A 108 -0.64 14.06 -8.65
CA SER A 108 -1.78 14.86 -8.27
C SER A 108 -2.84 14.05 -7.55
N VAL A 109 -3.46 14.68 -6.55
CA VAL A 109 -4.60 14.14 -5.83
C VAL A 109 -5.67 15.21 -5.80
N TYR A 110 -6.83 14.90 -6.36
CA TYR A 110 -8.02 15.75 -6.32
C TYR A 110 -9.00 15.16 -5.32
N LYS A 111 -9.32 15.94 -4.29
CA LYS A 111 -10.32 15.61 -3.30
C LYS A 111 -11.60 16.37 -3.63
N GLN A 112 -12.71 15.64 -3.70
CA GLN A 112 -14.05 16.17 -3.87
C GLN A 112 -14.94 15.64 -2.77
N ASP A 113 -15.69 16.52 -2.11
CA ASP A 113 -16.75 16.14 -1.19
C ASP A 113 -18.00 15.67 -1.97
N LYS A 114 -18.70 14.66 -1.46
CA LYS A 114 -19.90 14.12 -2.11
C LYS A 114 -21.16 14.91 -1.77
N GLU A 115 -21.21 15.53 -0.60
CA GLU A 115 -22.37 16.31 -0.14
C GLU A 115 -22.29 17.74 -0.66
N ASP A 116 -21.09 18.33 -0.68
CA ASP A 116 -20.84 19.66 -1.23
C ASP A 116 -19.87 19.63 -2.40
N SER A 117 -20.41 19.61 -3.62
CA SER A 117 -19.63 19.63 -4.85
C SER A 117 -18.73 20.87 -5.02
N ASN A 118 -18.92 21.94 -4.24
CA ASN A 118 -18.04 23.11 -4.25
C ASN A 118 -16.76 22.91 -3.42
N ASN A 119 -16.75 21.94 -2.51
CA ASN A 119 -15.59 21.64 -1.68
C ASN A 119 -14.59 20.73 -2.43
N LYS A 120 -13.82 21.35 -3.31
CA LYS A 120 -12.76 20.70 -4.09
C LYS A 120 -11.38 21.16 -3.63
N ALA A 121 -10.51 20.20 -3.34
CA ALA A 121 -9.11 20.47 -3.02
C ALA A 121 -8.18 19.69 -3.95
N SER A 122 -7.36 20.40 -4.72
CA SER A 122 -6.30 19.80 -5.53
C SER A 122 -4.95 19.92 -4.84
N TYR A 123 -4.16 18.85 -4.91
CA TYR A 123 -2.80 18.74 -4.42
C TYR A 123 -1.93 18.24 -5.57
N VAL A 124 -0.86 18.97 -5.89
CA VAL A 124 0.01 18.63 -7.02
C VAL A 124 1.47 18.82 -6.63
N ILE A 125 2.32 17.90 -7.03
CA ILE A 125 3.77 18.02 -6.96
C ILE A 125 4.40 17.51 -8.26
N GLY A 126 5.44 18.19 -8.71
CA GLY A 126 6.27 17.75 -9.83
C GLY A 126 7.54 17.06 -9.34
N PHE A 127 7.93 16.00 -10.03
CA PHE A 127 9.17 15.27 -9.86
C PHE A 127 10.06 15.49 -11.08
N THR A 128 11.32 15.83 -10.85
CA THR A 128 12.35 15.78 -11.90
C THR A 128 12.71 14.31 -12.20
N PHE A 129 13.39 14.04 -13.32
CA PHE A 129 13.73 12.66 -13.71
C PHE A 129 14.53 11.88 -12.65
N ASN A 130 15.49 12.53 -11.99
CA ASN A 130 16.25 11.92 -10.89
C ASN A 130 15.38 11.64 -9.65
N GLU A 131 14.44 12.51 -9.31
CA GLU A 131 13.50 12.29 -8.21
C GLU A 131 12.52 11.16 -8.53
N ALA A 132 12.03 11.10 -9.77
CA ALA A 132 11.18 10.02 -10.24
C ALA A 132 11.94 8.68 -10.20
N ARG A 133 13.24 8.65 -10.59
CA ARG A 133 14.05 7.44 -10.44
C ARG A 133 14.19 7.03 -8.97
N TYR A 134 14.43 7.97 -8.07
CA TYR A 134 14.51 7.69 -6.64
C TYR A 134 13.19 7.16 -6.06
N LEU A 135 12.06 7.77 -6.46
CA LEU A 135 10.72 7.28 -6.10
C LEU A 135 10.52 5.84 -6.60
N LYS A 136 10.84 5.55 -7.87
CA LYS A 136 10.74 4.21 -8.44
C LYS A 136 11.50 3.16 -7.63
N GLU A 137 12.75 3.43 -7.29
CA GLU A 137 13.57 2.50 -6.49
C GLU A 137 12.93 2.23 -5.12
N PHE A 138 12.43 3.28 -4.47
CA PHE A 138 11.72 3.12 -3.20
C PHE A 138 10.45 2.27 -3.35
N LEU A 139 9.64 2.50 -4.38
CA LEU A 139 8.42 1.72 -4.63
C LEU A 139 8.72 0.25 -4.91
N ILE A 140 9.74 -0.04 -5.72
CA ILE A 140 10.19 -1.41 -5.99
C ILE A 140 10.67 -2.09 -4.71
N TYR A 141 11.48 -1.39 -3.90
CA TYR A 141 11.94 -1.90 -2.61
C TYR A 141 10.78 -2.29 -1.70
N VAL A 142 9.77 -1.42 -1.56
CA VAL A 142 8.61 -1.70 -0.71
C VAL A 142 7.78 -2.86 -1.26
N LEU A 143 7.52 -2.93 -2.59
CA LEU A 143 6.81 -4.06 -3.18
C LEU A 143 7.49 -5.40 -2.90
N ARG A 144 8.82 -5.46 -3.05
CA ARG A 144 9.59 -6.67 -2.73
C ARG A 144 9.44 -7.07 -1.25
N LYS A 145 9.44 -6.09 -0.35
CA LYS A 145 9.22 -6.35 1.09
C LYS A 145 7.81 -6.87 1.38
N ILE A 146 6.80 -6.40 0.66
CA ILE A 146 5.43 -6.93 0.76
C ILE A 146 5.42 -8.41 0.33
N PHE A 147 6.03 -8.73 -0.81
CA PHE A 147 6.07 -10.11 -1.32
C PHE A 147 6.81 -11.07 -0.38
N GLU A 148 7.93 -10.65 0.21
CA GLU A 148 8.65 -11.43 1.22
C GLU A 148 7.73 -11.77 2.40
N LYS A 149 7.02 -10.77 2.93
CA LYS A 149 6.11 -10.95 4.07
C LYS A 149 4.91 -11.84 3.74
N GLU A 150 4.28 -11.65 2.58
CA GLU A 150 3.16 -12.47 2.13
C GLU A 150 3.60 -13.92 1.90
N HIS A 151 4.80 -14.12 1.35
CA HIS A 151 5.38 -15.44 1.17
C HIS A 151 5.61 -16.16 2.50
N GLU A 152 6.20 -15.47 3.49
CA GLU A 152 6.39 -16.01 4.83
C GLU A 152 5.06 -16.37 5.52
N ALA A 153 4.05 -15.51 5.39
CA ALA A 153 2.71 -15.75 5.94
C ALA A 153 2.06 -16.97 5.29
N HIS A 154 2.14 -17.07 3.96
CA HIS A 154 1.61 -18.22 3.22
C HIS A 154 2.31 -19.53 3.63
N GLN A 155 3.64 -19.53 3.76
CA GLN A 155 4.35 -20.73 4.22
C GLN A 155 3.94 -21.17 5.63
N LYS A 156 3.70 -20.23 6.56
CA LYS A 156 3.25 -20.54 7.92
C LYS A 156 1.86 -21.17 7.91
N ASP A 157 0.92 -20.57 7.19
CA ASP A 157 -0.44 -21.10 6.99
C ASP A 157 -0.43 -22.52 6.40
N GLN A 158 0.40 -22.76 5.37
CA GLN A 158 0.55 -24.10 4.79
C GLN A 158 1.10 -25.11 5.80
N LYS A 159 2.11 -24.73 6.60
CA LYS A 159 2.67 -25.60 7.65
C LYS A 159 1.65 -25.93 8.74
N GLU A 160 0.81 -24.97 9.12
CA GLU A 160 -0.26 -25.17 10.11
C GLU A 160 -1.34 -26.13 9.58
N LYS A 161 -1.82 -25.92 8.35
CA LYS A 161 -2.77 -26.82 7.68
C LYS A 161 -2.24 -28.25 7.58
N ILE A 162 -0.97 -28.42 7.21
CA ILE A 162 -0.32 -29.73 7.17
C ILE A 162 -0.29 -30.39 8.56
N LYS A 163 0.05 -29.63 9.61
CA LYS A 163 0.06 -30.14 10.99
C LYS A 163 -1.34 -30.57 11.44
N GLU A 164 -2.38 -29.80 11.11
CA GLU A 164 -3.76 -30.16 11.42
C GLU A 164 -4.21 -31.44 10.71
N ILE A 165 -3.89 -31.57 9.42
CA ILE A 165 -4.18 -32.78 8.65
C ILE A 165 -3.45 -33.99 9.25
N MET A 166 -2.16 -33.86 9.60
CA MET A 166 -1.40 -34.93 10.24
C MET A 166 -1.98 -35.32 11.61
N LYS A 167 -2.38 -34.33 12.42
CA LYS A 167 -3.01 -34.57 13.73
C LYS A 167 -4.33 -35.33 13.56
N LYS A 168 -5.16 -34.92 12.59
CA LYS A 168 -6.43 -35.58 12.29
C LYS A 168 -6.23 -37.02 11.82
N LYS A 169 -5.30 -37.26 10.89
CA LYS A 169 -4.94 -38.62 10.45
C LYS A 169 -4.49 -39.50 11.62
N ARG A 170 -3.61 -38.98 12.49
CA ARG A 170 -3.13 -39.72 13.66
C ARG A 170 -4.23 -40.02 14.68
N SER A 171 -5.23 -39.14 14.84
CA SER A 171 -6.40 -39.45 15.67
C SER A 171 -7.32 -40.48 15.04
N GLU A 172 -7.54 -40.43 13.71
CA GLU A 172 -8.35 -41.42 12.99
C GLU A 172 -7.70 -42.81 13.01
N GLU A 173 -6.38 -42.86 12.90
CA GLU A 173 -5.58 -44.09 12.96
C GLU A 173 -5.66 -44.72 14.36
N LYS A 174 -5.54 -43.92 15.43
CA LYS A 174 -5.76 -44.39 16.81
C LYS A 174 -7.18 -44.91 17.07
N VAL A 175 -8.20 -44.27 16.51
CA VAL A 175 -9.60 -44.73 16.63
C VAL A 175 -9.79 -46.05 15.89
N ARG A 176 -9.21 -46.20 14.70
CA ARG A 176 -9.24 -47.46 13.94
C ARG A 176 -8.52 -48.59 14.68
N GLU A 177 -7.35 -48.32 15.25
CA GLU A 177 -6.60 -49.30 16.04
C GLU A 177 -7.38 -49.75 17.27
N ALA A 178 -7.99 -48.82 18.03
CA ALA A 178 -8.82 -49.14 19.19
C ALA A 178 -10.03 -50.02 18.82
N GLN A 179 -10.74 -49.70 17.74
CA GLN A 179 -11.86 -50.50 17.24
C GLN A 179 -11.43 -51.89 16.75
N SER A 180 -10.25 -52.01 16.13
CA SER A 180 -9.71 -53.30 15.71
C SER A 180 -9.21 -54.18 16.88
N GLY A 181 -8.82 -53.55 17.99
CA GLY A 181 -8.42 -54.22 19.22
C GLY A 181 -9.60 -54.81 20.00
N GLU A 182 -10.70 -54.07 20.13
CA GLU A 182 -11.94 -54.54 20.78
C GLU A 182 -12.60 -55.70 20.03
N VAL A 183 -12.58 -55.68 18.69
CA VAL A 183 -13.12 -56.79 17.87
C VAL A 183 -12.29 -58.07 18.02
N ARG A 184 -10.96 -57.95 18.23
CA ARG A 184 -10.09 -59.11 18.47
C ARG A 184 -10.24 -59.69 19.87
N SER A 185 -10.49 -58.87 20.91
CA SER A 185 -10.72 -59.39 22.27
C SER A 185 -12.08 -60.07 22.41
N ALA A 186 -13.12 -59.54 21.75
CA ALA A 186 -14.44 -60.18 21.73
C ALA A 186 -14.44 -61.54 21.01
N ALA A 187 -13.65 -61.66 19.92
CA ALA A 187 -13.52 -62.94 19.21
C ALA A 187 -12.73 -64.00 19.99
N SER A 188 -11.75 -63.61 20.81
CA SER A 188 -11.02 -64.56 21.68
C SER A 188 -11.85 -65.01 22.89
N GLU A 189 -12.75 -64.17 23.41
CA GLU A 189 -13.64 -64.55 24.52
C GLU A 189 -14.75 -65.54 24.09
N GLU A 190 -15.15 -65.55 22.82
CA GLU A 190 -16.10 -66.54 22.27
C GLU A 190 -15.46 -67.91 21.96
N GLU A 191 -14.16 -67.97 21.64
CA GLU A 191 -13.45 -69.24 21.37
C GLU A 191 -13.11 -70.02 22.65
N ASP A 192 -12.99 -69.37 23.81
CA ASP A 192 -12.67 -70.01 25.11
C ASP A 192 -13.90 -70.60 25.85
N LEU A 193 -15.09 -70.54 25.26
CA LEU A 193 -16.37 -70.99 25.88
C LEU A 193 -16.87 -72.37 25.40
N TRP A 194 -16.04 -73.17 24.71
CA TRP A 194 -16.38 -74.51 24.22
C TRP A 194 -15.42 -75.61 24.67
#